data_AF-A0A160MWD9-F1
#
_entry.id   AF-A0A160MWD9-F1
#
_cell.length_a   1.000
_cell.length_b   1.000
_cell.length_c   1.000
_cell.angle_alpha   90.00
_cell.angle_beta   90.00
_cell.angle_gamma   90.00
#
_symmetry.space_group_name_H-M   'P 1'
#
loop_
_entity.id
_entity.type
_entity.pdbx_description
1 polymer ?
#
loop_
_entity_poly.entity_id
_entity_poly.type
_entity_poly.pdbx_seq_one_letter_code
_entity_poly.pdbx_strand_id
1 'polypeptide(L)'
;MGNTGSTPQVTFDTGFFGIRPDEDEATYPGRYGEALARWMQQRLEARGVITEGVIAEDFGWLVIVTRKPFLLWLGCGHIDGSTTEWSLFPAVESSLAGRLFGRRRHREALDALWRHVEAIVPGIPDVANIRWE
;
A
#
# COMPACT_ATOMS: atom_id res chain seq x y z
N MET A 1 0.21 21.85 -20.68
CA MET A 1 1.00 20.63 -20.42
C MET A 1 0.23 19.76 -19.43
N GLY A 2 -0.17 18.55 -19.83
CA GLY A 2 -0.89 17.64 -18.95
C GLY A 2 0.06 17.05 -17.91
N ASN A 3 -0.24 17.25 -16.63
CA ASN A 3 0.49 16.63 -15.53
C ASN A 3 0.22 15.11 -15.62
N THR A 4 1.23 14.32 -15.98
CA THR A 4 1.21 12.86 -15.88
C THR A 4 0.97 12.53 -14.41
N GLY A 5 -0.24 12.09 -14.07
CA GLY A 5 -0.62 11.78 -12.69
C GLY A 5 0.20 10.59 -12.18
N SER A 6 1.23 10.85 -11.39
CA SER A 6 1.91 9.81 -10.63
C SER A 6 0.94 9.22 -9.63
N THR A 7 1.09 7.92 -9.38
CA THR A 7 0.45 7.28 -8.23
C THR A 7 1.09 7.88 -6.98
N PRO A 8 0.29 8.35 -5.99
CA PRO A 8 0.87 8.92 -4.78
C PRO A 8 1.67 7.86 -4.04
N GLN A 9 2.77 8.28 -3.43
CA GLN A 9 3.66 7.39 -2.70
C GLN A 9 4.14 8.05 -1.42
N VAL A 10 4.39 7.24 -0.40
CA VAL A 10 5.04 7.70 0.83
C VAL A 10 6.16 6.75 1.17
N THR A 11 7.33 7.31 1.45
CA THR A 11 8.44 6.58 2.04
C THR A 11 8.72 7.09 3.44
N PHE A 12 9.19 6.21 4.31
CA PHE A 12 9.50 6.54 5.70
C PHE A 12 10.46 5.52 6.30
N ASP A 13 11.13 5.94 7.36
CA ASP A 13 12.03 5.09 8.14
C ASP A 13 11.37 4.64 9.43
N THR A 14 11.46 3.37 9.77
CA THR A 14 11.15 2.82 11.10
C THR A 14 11.77 1.43 11.27
N GLY A 15 12.25 1.14 12.48
CA GLY A 15 12.67 -0.22 12.89
C GLY A 15 11.52 -1.06 13.46
N PHE A 16 10.29 -0.54 13.48
CA PHE A 16 9.15 -1.20 14.12
C PHE A 16 8.70 -2.47 13.40
N PHE A 17 8.85 -2.51 12.07
CA PHE A 17 8.51 -3.67 11.28
C PHE A 17 9.72 -4.60 11.16
N GLY A 18 9.59 -5.81 11.69
CA GLY A 18 10.59 -6.86 11.51
C GLY A 18 10.36 -7.61 10.21
N ILE A 19 11.44 -7.90 9.49
CA ILE A 19 11.45 -8.85 8.38
C ILE A 19 11.46 -10.26 8.99
N ARG A 20 10.48 -11.09 8.64
CA ARG A 20 10.45 -12.48 9.09
C ARG A 20 11.41 -13.31 8.25
N PRO A 21 12.07 -14.32 8.83
CA PRO A 21 12.72 -15.36 8.04
C PRO A 21 11.71 -15.93 7.03
N ASP A 22 12.17 -16.12 5.79
CA ASP A 22 11.44 -16.77 4.71
C ASP A 22 10.19 -16.01 4.20
N GLU A 23 9.94 -14.75 4.61
CA GLU A 23 8.78 -13.99 4.08
C GLU A 23 8.90 -13.70 2.59
N ASP A 24 10.12 -13.74 2.05
CA ASP A 24 10.40 -13.55 0.64
C ASP A 24 10.31 -14.85 -0.19
N GLU A 25 10.02 -16.01 0.42
CA GLU A 25 9.68 -17.23 -0.32
C GLU A 25 8.34 -17.11 -1.08
N ALA A 26 7.44 -16.28 -0.55
CA ALA A 26 6.14 -15.99 -1.15
C ALA A 26 6.18 -14.84 -2.18
N THR A 27 7.33 -14.15 -2.30
CA THR A 27 7.57 -13.03 -3.22
C THR A 27 8.83 -13.33 -4.07
N TYR A 28 9.38 -12.34 -4.81
CA TYR A 28 10.77 -12.46 -5.27
C TYR A 28 11.75 -12.27 -4.11
N PRO A 29 12.93 -12.93 -4.13
CA PRO A 29 13.95 -12.79 -3.09
C PRO A 29 14.28 -11.33 -2.79
N GLY A 30 14.36 -11.01 -1.50
CA GLY A 30 14.59 -9.65 -1.04
C GLY A 30 13.41 -8.71 -1.28
N ARG A 31 12.16 -9.19 -1.30
CA ARG A 31 10.95 -8.35 -1.33
C ARG A 31 10.16 -8.50 -0.03
N TYR A 32 10.42 -7.60 0.91
CA TYR A 32 9.79 -7.62 2.24
C TYR A 32 8.64 -6.64 2.35
N GLY A 33 7.74 -6.86 3.30
CA GLY A 33 6.59 -5.99 3.56
C GLY A 33 5.44 -6.63 4.33
N GLU A 34 5.52 -7.91 4.73
CA GLU A 34 4.37 -8.61 5.30
C GLU A 34 3.88 -7.95 6.60
N ALA A 35 4.81 -7.66 7.51
CA ALA A 35 4.50 -7.05 8.81
C ALA A 35 3.85 -5.66 8.63
N LEU A 36 4.36 -4.87 7.68
CA LEU A 36 3.80 -3.58 7.32
C LEU A 36 2.38 -3.73 6.75
N ALA A 37 2.17 -4.64 5.80
CA ALA A 37 0.85 -4.88 5.18
C ALA A 37 -0.19 -5.30 6.22
N ARG A 38 0.15 -6.25 7.10
CA ARG A 38 -0.75 -6.71 8.17
C ARG A 38 -1.07 -5.61 9.17
N TRP A 39 -0.09 -4.77 9.51
CA TRP A 39 -0.33 -3.64 10.39
C TRP A 39 -1.22 -2.58 9.73
N MET A 40 -0.97 -2.25 8.45
CA MET A 40 -1.81 -1.33 7.67
C MET A 40 -3.24 -1.84 7.55
N GLN A 41 -3.44 -3.14 7.29
CA GLN A 41 -4.76 -3.78 7.30
C GLN A 41 -5.51 -3.50 8.60
N GLN A 42 -4.90 -3.80 9.75
CA GLN A 42 -5.53 -3.59 11.06
C GLN A 42 -5.88 -2.12 11.30
N ARG A 43 -5.02 -1.18 10.89
CA ARG A 43 -5.25 0.27 11.05
C ARG A 43 -6.34 0.80 10.13
N LEU A 44 -6.44 0.27 8.91
CA LEU A 44 -7.53 0.56 7.98
C LEU A 44 -8.87 0.06 8.54
N GLU A 45 -8.91 -1.18 9.02
CA GLU A 45 -10.10 -1.79 9.62
C GLU A 45 -10.57 -1.06 10.87
N ALA A 46 -9.63 -0.66 11.74
CA ALA A 46 -9.94 0.17 12.92
C ALA A 46 -10.53 1.55 12.56
N ARG A 47 -10.33 2.03 11.32
CA ARG A 47 -10.91 3.27 10.78
C ARG A 47 -12.20 3.02 9.97
N GLY A 48 -12.72 1.80 9.99
CA GLY A 48 -13.96 1.41 9.31
C GLY A 48 -13.79 1.03 7.84
N VAL A 49 -12.56 0.87 7.33
CA VAL A 49 -12.31 0.38 5.98
C VAL A 49 -12.35 -1.14 5.98
N ILE A 50 -13.24 -1.73 5.19
CA ILE A 50 -13.27 -3.19 5.00
C ILE A 50 -12.12 -3.57 4.06
N THR A 51 -11.34 -4.58 4.43
CA THR A 51 -10.31 -5.18 3.57
C THR A 51 -10.66 -6.63 3.25
N GLU A 52 -10.21 -7.12 2.09
CA GLU A 52 -10.41 -8.51 1.66
C GLU A 52 -9.21 -9.42 1.97
N GLY A 53 -8.11 -8.88 2.54
CA GLY A 53 -6.96 -9.67 2.98
C GLY A 53 -5.60 -9.07 2.63
N VAL A 54 -4.55 -9.75 3.09
CA VAL A 54 -3.15 -9.48 2.75
C VAL A 54 -2.63 -10.61 1.86
N ILE A 55 -2.01 -10.26 0.74
CA ILE A 55 -1.43 -11.24 -0.20
C ILE A 55 0.01 -10.86 -0.55
N ALA A 56 0.82 -11.87 -0.87
CA ALA A 56 2.14 -11.69 -1.44
C ALA A 56 2.01 -11.55 -2.97
N GLU A 57 2.84 -10.69 -3.56
CA GLU A 57 3.04 -10.50 -4.98
C GLU A 57 4.54 -10.50 -5.29
N ASP A 58 4.88 -10.68 -6.55
CA ASP A 58 6.25 -10.69 -7.06
C ASP A 58 7.09 -9.50 -6.56
N PHE A 59 6.49 -8.33 -6.34
CA PHE A 59 7.19 -7.09 -5.95
C PHE A 59 7.02 -6.69 -4.48
N GLY A 60 6.31 -7.47 -3.65
CA GLY A 60 6.09 -7.16 -2.25
C GLY A 60 4.73 -7.61 -1.74
N TRP A 61 4.20 -6.93 -0.72
CA TRP A 61 2.96 -7.33 -0.07
C TRP A 61 1.84 -6.34 -0.33
N LEU A 62 0.63 -6.84 -0.53
CA LEU A 62 -0.55 -6.03 -0.81
C LEU A 62 -1.59 -6.16 0.29
N VAL A 63 -2.21 -5.04 0.68
CA VAL A 63 -3.51 -5.04 1.36
C VAL A 63 -4.59 -4.88 0.31
N ILE A 64 -5.39 -5.92 0.09
CA ILE A 64 -6.50 -5.88 -0.87
C ILE A 64 -7.69 -5.21 -0.18
N VAL A 65 -8.13 -4.06 -0.72
CA VAL A 65 -9.27 -3.31 -0.16
C VAL A 65 -10.58 -3.77 -0.81
N THR A 66 -10.60 -3.93 -2.13
CA THR A 66 -11.73 -4.55 -2.84
C THR A 66 -11.28 -5.16 -4.17
N ARG A 67 -11.91 -6.25 -4.60
CA ARG A 67 -11.74 -6.85 -5.93
C ARG A 67 -12.85 -6.45 -6.92
N LYS A 68 -13.96 -5.87 -6.43
CA LYS A 68 -15.12 -5.47 -7.25
C LYS A 68 -15.66 -4.09 -6.86
N PRO A 69 -16.06 -3.25 -7.82
CA PRO A 69 -16.11 -3.49 -9.27
C PRO A 69 -14.75 -3.34 -9.99
N PHE A 70 -13.73 -2.92 -9.27
CA PHE A 70 -12.34 -2.83 -9.69
C PHE A 70 -11.47 -3.37 -8.56
N LEU A 71 -10.22 -3.71 -8.88
CA LEU A 71 -9.25 -4.13 -7.89
C LEU A 71 -8.60 -2.87 -7.30
N LEU A 72 -8.73 -2.68 -5.99
CA LEU A 72 -8.10 -1.60 -5.21
C LEU A 72 -7.24 -2.23 -4.12
N TRP A 73 -5.98 -1.81 -4.06
CA TRP A 73 -5.02 -2.33 -3.09
C TRP A 73 -4.01 -1.28 -2.65
N LEU A 74 -3.37 -1.55 -1.51
CA LEU A 74 -2.25 -0.76 -0.99
C LEU A 74 -0.98 -1.62 -1.05
N GLY A 75 0.00 -1.18 -1.84
CA GLY A 75 1.32 -1.78 -1.89
C GLY A 75 2.09 -1.45 -0.61
N CYS A 76 2.74 -2.45 -0.04
CA CYS A 76 3.54 -2.37 1.17
C CYS A 76 4.87 -3.07 0.90
N GLY A 77 5.96 -2.30 0.89
CA GLY A 77 7.27 -2.85 0.57
C GLY A 77 8.39 -2.12 1.30
N HIS A 78 9.49 -2.82 1.55
CA HIS A 78 10.74 -2.15 1.91
C HIS A 78 11.41 -1.48 0.68
N ILE A 79 12.31 -0.53 0.91
CA ILE A 79 13.19 0.03 -0.12
C ILE A 79 14.42 -0.87 -0.27
N ASP A 80 14.76 -1.21 -1.51
CA ASP A 80 15.89 -2.07 -1.87
C ASP A 80 17.19 -1.58 -1.20
N GLY A 81 17.86 -2.48 -0.47
CA GLY A 81 19.10 -2.16 0.26
C GLY A 81 18.90 -1.59 1.65
N SER A 82 17.65 -1.45 2.12
CA SER A 82 17.31 -1.02 3.48
C SER A 82 16.60 -2.14 4.26
N THR A 83 16.66 -2.08 5.59
CA THR A 83 15.86 -2.95 6.48
C THR A 83 14.87 -2.16 7.32
N THR A 84 14.88 -0.84 7.17
CA THR A 84 14.09 0.10 7.98
C THR A 84 13.39 1.16 7.15
N GLU A 85 13.69 1.26 5.84
CA GLU A 85 13.02 2.20 4.95
C GLU A 85 11.91 1.46 4.19
N TRP A 86 10.71 2.03 4.24
CA TRP A 86 9.48 1.42 3.75
C TRP A 86 8.78 2.33 2.76
N SER A 87 7.95 1.75 1.90
CA SER A 87 7.14 2.43 0.89
C SER A 87 5.70 1.94 0.94
N LEU A 88 4.77 2.89 0.83
CA LEU A 88 3.34 2.66 0.63
C LEU A 88 2.85 3.41 -0.60
N PHE A 89 2.05 2.75 -1.43
CA PHE A 89 1.37 3.39 -2.57
C PHE A 89 0.03 2.70 -2.87
N PRO A 90 -1.06 3.45 -3.13
CA PRO A 90 -2.34 2.87 -3.46
C PRO A 90 -2.42 2.63 -4.97
N ALA A 91 -3.01 1.53 -5.40
CA ALA A 91 -3.20 1.25 -6.82
C ALA A 91 -4.61 0.74 -7.10
N VAL A 92 -5.07 1.02 -8.32
CA VAL A 92 -6.37 0.60 -8.81
C VAL A 92 -6.22 0.02 -10.21
N GLU A 93 -6.70 -1.21 -10.37
CA GLU A 93 -6.70 -1.92 -11.63
C GLU A 93 -8.12 -2.05 -12.17
N SER A 94 -8.27 -1.68 -13.44
CA SER A 94 -9.57 -1.67 -14.11
C SER A 94 -9.97 -3.09 -14.51
N SER A 95 -11.19 -3.52 -14.19
CA SER A 95 -11.81 -4.58 -14.96
C SER A 95 -12.08 -4.08 -16.39
N LEU A 96 -11.91 -4.94 -17.40
CA LEU A 96 -12.02 -4.59 -18.83
C LEU A 96 -13.35 -3.90 -19.20
N ALA A 97 -14.40 -4.05 -18.39
CA ALA A 97 -15.73 -3.48 -18.59
C ALA A 97 -15.90 -1.99 -18.20
N GLY A 98 -14.92 -1.35 -17.53
CA GLY A 98 -15.10 -0.05 -16.87
C GLY A 98 -14.42 1.19 -17.48
N ARG A 99 -13.83 1.10 -18.68
CA ARG A 99 -12.76 2.01 -19.15
C ARG A 99 -13.07 3.52 -19.28
N LEU A 100 -14.33 3.99 -19.35
CA LEU A 100 -14.66 5.42 -19.49
C LEU A 100 -15.39 6.06 -18.29
N PHE A 101 -16.39 5.39 -17.68
CA PHE A 101 -17.06 5.89 -16.47
C PHE A 101 -16.32 5.53 -15.15
N GLY A 102 -15.38 4.58 -15.19
CA GLY A 102 -14.64 4.12 -14.02
C GLY A 102 -13.57 5.11 -13.52
N ARG A 103 -13.03 5.98 -14.37
CA ARG A 103 -11.88 6.85 -14.03
C ARG A 103 -12.14 7.77 -12.84
N ARG A 104 -13.35 8.36 -12.74
CA ARG A 104 -13.70 9.21 -11.60
C ARG A 104 -13.80 8.40 -10.31
N ARG A 105 -14.49 7.24 -10.35
CA ARG A 105 -14.62 6.32 -9.21
C ARG A 105 -13.27 5.77 -8.76
N HIS A 106 -12.36 5.49 -9.69
CA HIS A 106 -10.99 5.06 -9.40
C HIS A 106 -10.22 6.14 -8.64
N ARG A 107 -10.27 7.39 -9.12
CA ARG A 107 -9.65 8.53 -8.43
C ARG A 107 -10.25 8.74 -7.05
N GLU A 108 -11.58 8.76 -6.93
CA GLU A 108 -12.26 8.90 -5.64
C GLU A 108 -11.86 7.79 -4.66
N ALA A 109 -11.73 6.54 -5.13
CA ALA A 109 -11.32 5.40 -4.31
C ALA A 109 -9.84 5.48 -3.90
N LEU A 110 -8.95 5.88 -4.80
CA LEU A 110 -7.54 6.13 -4.50
C LEU A 110 -7.40 7.26 -3.48
N ASP A 111 -8.05 8.40 -3.70
CA ASP A 111 -8.01 9.56 -2.80
C ASP A 111 -8.59 9.22 -1.42
N ALA A 112 -9.64 8.38 -1.37
CA ALA A 112 -10.20 7.92 -0.10
C ALA A 112 -9.19 7.05 0.66
N LEU A 113 -8.62 6.03 -0.01
CA LEU A 113 -7.60 5.16 0.59
C LEU A 113 -6.38 5.96 1.04
N TRP A 114 -5.92 6.90 0.23
CA TRP A 114 -4.75 7.73 0.52
C TRP A 114 -4.92 8.60 1.76
N ARG A 115 -6.10 9.19 1.97
CA ARG A 115 -6.41 9.92 3.21
C ARG A 115 -6.33 9.05 4.46
N HIS A 116 -6.61 7.75 4.35
CA HIS A 116 -6.37 6.85 5.48
C HIS A 116 -4.88 6.65 5.71
N VAL A 117 -4.07 6.48 4.65
CA VAL A 117 -2.62 6.35 4.74
C VAL A 117 -2.00 7.60 5.39
N GLU A 118 -2.36 8.80 4.92
CA GLU A 118 -1.93 10.09 5.48
C GLU A 118 -2.21 10.20 6.99
N ALA A 119 -3.35 9.69 7.44
CA ALA A 119 -3.73 9.71 8.85
C ALA A 119 -3.06 8.60 9.68
N ILE A 120 -2.64 7.49 9.05
CA ILE A 120 -2.07 6.32 9.74
C ILE A 120 -0.56 6.45 9.91
N VAL A 121 0.17 6.86 8.87
CA VAL A 121 1.64 6.84 8.82
C VAL A 121 2.30 7.63 9.97
N PRO A 122 1.84 8.84 10.35
CA PRO A 122 2.42 9.57 11.47
C PRO A 122 2.27 8.87 12.84
N GLY A 123 1.38 7.87 12.94
CA GLY A 123 1.16 7.08 14.15
C GLY A 123 1.97 5.78 14.21
N ILE A 124 2.83 5.52 13.22
CA ILE A 124 3.74 4.37 13.24
C ILE A 124 4.79 4.59 14.33
N PRO A 125 5.06 3.61 15.21
CA PRO A 125 6.11 3.72 16.23
C PRO A 125 7.48 4.00 15.60
N ASP A 126 8.22 4.93 16.23
CA ASP A 126 9.57 5.34 15.82
C ASP A 126 9.69 5.76 14.34
N VAL A 127 8.58 6.25 13.75
CA VAL A 127 8.59 6.72 12.36
C VAL A 127 9.39 8.01 12.21
N ALA A 128 10.23 8.05 11.18
CA ALA A 128 11.05 9.19 10.83
C ALA A 128 11.11 9.38 9.31
N ASN A 129 11.67 10.51 8.87
CA ASN A 129 11.98 10.80 7.46
C ASN A 129 10.81 10.56 6.49
N ILE A 130 9.58 10.89 6.90
CA ILE A 130 8.39 10.71 6.07
C ILE A 130 8.47 11.64 4.86
N ARG A 131 8.42 11.07 3.65
CA ARG A 131 8.44 11.78 2.36
C ARG A 131 7.20 11.41 1.57
N TRP A 132 6.42 12.41 1.16
CA TRP A 132 5.21 12.25 0.37
C TRP A 132 5.46 12.72 -1.07
N GLU A 133 5.06 11.91 -2.06
CA GLU A 133 5.21 12.16 -3.50
C GLU A 133 3.87 12.07 -4.25
#